data_AF-A0A2E2ZCS7-F1
#
_entry.id   AF-A0A2E2ZCS7-F1
#
_cell.length_a   1.000
_cell.length_b   1.000
_cell.length_c   1.000
_cell.angle_alpha   90.00
_cell.angle_beta   90.00
_cell.angle_gamma   90.00
#
_symmetry.space_group_name_H-M   'P 1'
#
loop_
_entity.id
_entity.type
_entity.pdbx_description
1 polymer ?
#
loop_
_entity_poly.entity_id
_entity_poly.type
_entity_poly.pdbx_seq_one_letter_code
_entity_poly.pdbx_strand_id
1 'polypeptide(L)'
;MAIDFPSSPSDGQEVSITGRTFRYSAVTGVWRVLTGTVNNDISELADSTGLLDSGGTTTYANFGDLPTTNLTAGDMAFVSSSNTLFITNGTTWFGIALTQDPPNAISNVQSSYSLSIDGTATVITANSTDPEGFSLTWSYETSSISGASIPDVATISQNENVFTITPSTDSANAGEFTLTIITSDGVSDVSFASTISLAFAPAASSVIFTTEGTHSWVVPDGLTSISAVAIGAGGSGASAGDYRTATGGSGGGLAWMDNISVTPGDTLYIKVAGDTAGEWGGNNSNSNGLTGGDSWISYGSSSLSSATKIIHGTGGGPGMWYNYNGTHLNSSGSRGVALHGTEHASTSGTTSGGGSGGIGGAEYYGAQGSGGSGGGAGGYTGQGGDYNSPNPTANTGAGASITYTWNGSGNSGGYSAGGVGVYGKGRTGTSSSRAGSGGNSTDPNAASNAWRYGAGGSGKGHTYGNWAGGTGGAGAVRIIWGDGRSYPDTNTTNAHNVDPETTV
;
A
#
# COMPACT_ATOMS: atom_id res chain seq x y z
N MET A 1 -79.07 -32.61 -50.94
CA MET A 1 -80.43 -33.04 -50.56
C MET A 1 -81.30 -31.79 -50.63
N ALA A 2 -82.32 -31.74 -51.48
CA ALA A 2 -83.21 -30.57 -51.54
C ALA A 2 -84.03 -30.52 -50.25
N ILE A 3 -84.12 -29.33 -49.63
CA ILE A 3 -84.95 -29.10 -48.45
C ILE A 3 -86.31 -28.65 -48.96
N ASP A 4 -87.31 -29.53 -48.88
CA ASP A 4 -88.66 -29.24 -49.34
C ASP A 4 -89.46 -28.51 -48.26
N PHE A 5 -89.78 -27.24 -48.52
CA PHE A 5 -90.73 -26.49 -47.72
C PHE A 5 -92.15 -26.61 -48.31
N PRO A 6 -93.20 -26.53 -47.48
CA PRO A 6 -94.58 -26.42 -47.95
C PRO A 6 -94.73 -25.28 -48.98
N SER A 7 -95.45 -25.54 -50.08
CA SER A 7 -95.65 -24.59 -51.18
C SER A 7 -96.70 -23.51 -50.90
N SER A 8 -97.47 -23.65 -49.81
CA SER A 8 -98.54 -22.71 -49.41
C SER A 8 -98.61 -22.55 -47.88
N PRO A 9 -97.55 -22.01 -47.25
CA PRO A 9 -97.50 -21.90 -45.80
C PRO A 9 -98.37 -20.77 -45.24
N SER A 10 -98.91 -20.99 -44.05
CA SER A 10 -99.60 -19.97 -43.25
C SER A 10 -98.60 -19.15 -42.43
N ASP A 11 -98.95 -17.90 -42.09
CA ASP A 11 -98.09 -17.07 -41.24
C ASP A 11 -97.85 -17.74 -39.88
N GLY A 12 -96.60 -17.78 -39.44
CA GLY A 12 -96.21 -18.46 -38.22
C GLY A 12 -96.14 -19.99 -38.34
N GLN A 13 -96.36 -20.59 -39.52
CA GLN A 13 -96.21 -22.03 -39.71
C GLN A 13 -94.77 -22.46 -39.43
N GLU A 14 -94.60 -23.55 -38.67
CA GLU A 14 -93.29 -24.09 -38.32
C GLU A 14 -93.03 -25.44 -38.99
N VAL A 15 -91.80 -25.64 -39.45
CA VAL A 15 -91.33 -26.87 -40.08
C VAL A 15 -89.93 -27.19 -39.56
N SER A 16 -89.76 -28.40 -39.00
CA SER A 16 -88.46 -28.89 -38.55
C SER A 16 -87.84 -29.80 -39.61
N ILE A 17 -86.71 -29.40 -40.18
CA ILE A 17 -85.96 -30.19 -41.17
C ILE A 17 -84.52 -30.32 -40.69
N THR A 18 -83.99 -31.55 -40.70
CA THR A 18 -82.58 -31.84 -40.34
C THR A 18 -82.15 -31.20 -39.00
N GLY A 19 -83.01 -31.25 -37.98
CA GLY A 19 -82.70 -30.74 -36.64
C GLY A 19 -82.81 -29.22 -36.45
N ARG A 20 -83.26 -28.48 -37.47
CA ARG A 20 -83.53 -27.03 -37.38
C ARG A 20 -85.02 -26.75 -37.57
N THR A 21 -85.57 -25.88 -36.73
CA THR A 21 -86.97 -25.43 -36.87
C THR A 21 -87.01 -24.11 -37.60
N PHE A 22 -87.77 -24.05 -38.68
CA PHE A 22 -88.02 -22.86 -39.48
C PHE A 22 -89.45 -22.39 -39.26
N ARG A 23 -89.68 -21.09 -39.15
CA ARG A 23 -91.00 -20.45 -39.09
C ARG A 23 -91.23 -19.56 -40.30
N TYR A 24 -92.34 -19.76 -40.99
CA TYR A 24 -92.74 -18.93 -42.11
C TYR A 24 -93.25 -17.57 -41.63
N SER A 25 -92.85 -16.51 -42.32
CA SER A 25 -93.36 -15.16 -42.15
C SER A 25 -94.07 -14.75 -43.43
N ALA A 26 -95.40 -14.62 -43.39
CA ALA A 26 -96.20 -14.14 -44.51
C ALA A 26 -95.94 -12.65 -44.80
N VAL A 27 -95.43 -11.89 -43.82
CA VAL A 27 -95.01 -10.49 -43.99
C VAL A 27 -93.83 -10.38 -44.95
N THR A 28 -92.87 -11.31 -44.85
CA THR A 28 -91.62 -11.27 -45.62
C THR A 28 -91.55 -12.34 -46.71
N GLY A 29 -92.54 -13.23 -46.80
CA GLY A 29 -92.60 -14.32 -47.77
C GLY A 29 -91.50 -15.39 -47.60
N VAL A 30 -90.86 -15.47 -46.43
CA VAL A 30 -89.68 -16.33 -46.22
C VAL A 30 -89.78 -17.16 -44.94
N TRP A 31 -89.15 -18.35 -44.96
CA TRP A 31 -88.92 -19.19 -43.79
C TRP A 31 -87.68 -18.70 -43.02
N ARG A 32 -87.81 -18.42 -41.71
CA ARG A 32 -86.71 -17.99 -40.84
C ARG A 32 -86.43 -19.07 -39.80
N VAL A 33 -85.16 -19.32 -39.45
CA VAL A 33 -84.83 -20.26 -38.37
C VAL A 33 -85.37 -19.70 -37.04
N LEU A 34 -86.16 -20.50 -36.34
CA LEU A 34 -86.79 -20.16 -35.07
C LEU A 34 -85.99 -20.73 -33.88
N THR A 35 -85.47 -21.95 -34.03
CA THR A 35 -84.62 -22.62 -33.03
C THR A 35 -83.72 -23.64 -33.71
N GLY A 36 -82.44 -23.63 -33.30
CA GLY A 36 -81.32 -24.32 -33.92
C GLY A 36 -80.13 -23.37 -33.93
N THR A 37 -78.97 -23.81 -33.44
CA THR A 37 -77.78 -22.98 -33.24
C THR A 37 -77.50 -22.14 -34.48
N VAL A 38 -77.55 -20.82 -34.34
CA VAL A 38 -76.81 -19.94 -35.25
C VAL A 38 -75.37 -20.23 -34.90
N ASN A 39 -74.70 -21.10 -35.67
CA ASN A 39 -73.28 -21.32 -35.49
C ASN A 39 -72.61 -19.99 -35.84
N ASN A 40 -72.42 -19.14 -34.83
CA ASN A 40 -71.39 -18.08 -34.83
C ASN A 40 -69.99 -18.72 -34.71
N ASP A 41 -69.95 -20.04 -34.57
CA ASP A 41 -68.76 -20.84 -34.58
C ASP A 41 -68.37 -21.17 -36.03
N ILE A 42 -67.32 -20.50 -36.48
CA ILE A 42 -66.75 -20.61 -37.82
C ILE A 42 -65.91 -21.91 -37.95
N SER A 43 -65.68 -22.63 -36.84
CA SER A 43 -64.82 -23.82 -36.77
C SER A 43 -65.33 -25.03 -37.57
N GLU A 44 -66.59 -25.03 -38.00
CA GLU A 44 -67.17 -26.10 -38.83
C GLU A 44 -67.18 -25.78 -40.34
N LEU A 45 -66.73 -24.59 -40.77
CA LEU A 45 -66.52 -24.32 -42.20
C LEU A 45 -65.22 -25.00 -42.65
N ALA A 46 -65.35 -26.04 -43.49
CA ALA A 46 -64.22 -26.59 -44.22
C ALA A 46 -63.71 -25.54 -45.21
N ASP A 47 -62.57 -24.93 -44.91
CA ASP A 47 -61.91 -23.95 -45.76
C ASP A 47 -61.21 -24.64 -46.94
N SER A 48 -61.94 -24.86 -48.02
CA SER A 48 -61.38 -25.40 -49.26
C SER A 48 -60.53 -24.39 -50.04
N THR A 49 -60.37 -23.15 -49.53
CA THR A 49 -59.74 -22.03 -50.24
C THR A 49 -58.58 -21.35 -49.50
N GLY A 50 -58.27 -21.76 -48.26
CA GLY A 50 -57.22 -21.15 -47.43
C GLY A 50 -57.54 -19.75 -46.90
N LEU A 51 -58.81 -19.32 -46.93
CA LEU A 51 -59.23 -17.99 -46.48
C LEU A 51 -59.36 -17.88 -44.95
N LEU A 52 -59.42 -19.00 -44.23
CA LEU A 52 -59.62 -19.09 -42.78
C LEU A 52 -58.37 -19.57 -42.03
N ASP A 53 -57.25 -19.77 -42.71
CA ASP A 53 -56.03 -20.25 -42.05
C ASP A 53 -55.40 -19.13 -41.20
N SER A 54 -55.36 -19.41 -39.90
CA SER A 54 -54.46 -18.87 -38.88
C SER A 54 -53.83 -17.51 -39.19
N GLY A 55 -54.34 -16.44 -38.56
CA GLY A 55 -53.63 -15.17 -38.48
C GLY A 55 -52.28 -15.33 -37.78
N GLY A 56 -51.23 -15.68 -38.53
CA GLY A 56 -49.88 -15.93 -38.05
C GLY A 56 -48.93 -16.30 -39.19
N THR A 57 -47.65 -16.01 -38.99
CA THR A 57 -46.57 -16.36 -39.93
C THR A 57 -46.32 -17.87 -39.91
N THR A 58 -46.43 -18.56 -41.05
CA THR A 58 -46.14 -20.00 -41.16
C THR A 58 -44.66 -20.29 -40.91
N THR A 59 -44.36 -21.30 -40.09
CA THR A 59 -42.96 -21.69 -39.78
C THR A 59 -42.51 -22.87 -40.64
N TYR A 60 -41.32 -22.75 -41.23
CA TYR A 60 -40.67 -23.77 -42.04
C TYR A 60 -39.33 -24.16 -41.40
N ALA A 61 -38.93 -25.42 -41.52
CA ALA A 61 -37.68 -25.89 -40.95
C ALA A 61 -36.47 -25.30 -41.69
N ASN A 62 -36.48 -25.33 -43.03
CA ASN A 62 -35.38 -24.90 -43.89
C ASN A 62 -35.84 -23.93 -44.97
N PHE A 63 -34.91 -23.12 -45.50
CA PHE A 63 -35.20 -22.20 -46.60
C PHE A 63 -35.75 -22.91 -47.85
N GLY A 64 -35.26 -24.13 -48.13
CA GLY A 64 -35.74 -24.95 -49.26
C GLY A 64 -37.20 -25.42 -49.12
N ASP A 65 -37.78 -25.32 -47.93
CA ASP A 65 -39.17 -25.72 -47.67
C ASP A 65 -40.18 -24.60 -47.97
N LEU A 66 -39.70 -23.38 -48.29
CA LEU A 66 -40.57 -22.26 -48.65
C LEU A 66 -41.29 -22.51 -49.99
N PRO A 67 -42.59 -22.17 -50.11
CA PRO A 67 -43.32 -22.29 -51.37
C PRO A 67 -42.64 -21.48 -52.48
N THR A 68 -42.61 -22.04 -53.68
CA THR A 68 -42.05 -21.38 -54.88
C THR A 68 -43.13 -21.02 -55.90
N THR A 69 -44.38 -21.40 -55.65
CA THR A 69 -45.55 -21.14 -56.50
C THR A 69 -46.70 -20.67 -55.64
N ASN A 70 -47.70 -20.02 -56.25
CA ASN A 70 -48.87 -19.45 -55.57
C ASN A 70 -48.53 -18.45 -54.45
N LEU A 71 -47.42 -17.73 -54.60
CA LEU A 71 -47.01 -16.69 -53.65
C LEU A 71 -47.85 -15.43 -53.84
N THR A 72 -48.40 -14.90 -52.76
CA THR A 72 -49.07 -13.60 -52.74
C THR A 72 -48.13 -12.57 -52.14
N ALA A 73 -48.04 -11.38 -52.76
CA ALA A 73 -47.21 -10.31 -52.23
C ALA A 73 -47.64 -9.94 -50.80
N GLY A 74 -46.68 -9.94 -49.88
CA GLY A 74 -46.92 -9.72 -48.46
C GLY A 74 -47.02 -11.00 -47.62
N ASP A 75 -47.05 -12.19 -48.23
CA ASP A 75 -46.98 -13.44 -47.46
C ASP A 75 -45.67 -13.46 -46.66
N MET A 76 -45.76 -13.94 -45.42
CA MET A 76 -44.64 -14.05 -44.50
C MET A 76 -44.42 -15.50 -44.10
N ALA A 77 -43.16 -15.87 -43.92
CA ALA A 77 -42.76 -17.19 -43.44
C ALA A 77 -41.56 -17.06 -42.48
N PHE A 78 -41.54 -17.83 -41.39
CA PHE A 78 -40.40 -17.89 -40.49
C PHE A 78 -39.61 -19.17 -40.77
N VAL A 79 -38.31 -19.07 -41.02
CA VAL A 79 -37.44 -20.23 -41.22
C VAL A 79 -36.60 -20.45 -39.97
N SER A 80 -36.89 -21.53 -39.24
CA SER A 80 -36.32 -21.77 -37.91
C SER A 80 -34.83 -22.13 -37.95
N SER A 81 -34.36 -22.86 -38.98
CA SER A 81 -32.94 -23.22 -39.09
C SER A 81 -32.00 -22.03 -39.26
N SER A 82 -32.51 -20.89 -39.73
CA SER A 82 -31.71 -19.68 -39.98
C SER A 82 -32.15 -18.47 -39.15
N ASN A 83 -33.13 -18.63 -38.24
CA ASN A 83 -33.74 -17.55 -37.46
C ASN A 83 -34.09 -16.32 -38.32
N THR A 84 -34.68 -16.56 -39.49
CA THR A 84 -34.92 -15.50 -40.49
C THR A 84 -36.41 -15.41 -40.79
N LEU A 85 -36.96 -14.20 -40.67
CA LEU A 85 -38.28 -13.89 -41.20
C LEU A 85 -38.15 -13.60 -42.70
N PHE A 86 -38.94 -14.28 -43.51
CA PHE A 86 -39.02 -14.05 -44.94
C PHE A 86 -40.33 -13.37 -45.30
N ILE A 87 -40.27 -12.42 -46.23
CA ILE A 87 -41.43 -11.78 -46.86
C ILE A 87 -41.30 -11.90 -48.38
N THR A 88 -42.41 -12.18 -49.08
CA THR A 88 -42.40 -12.27 -50.55
C THR A 88 -43.09 -11.07 -51.20
N ASN A 89 -42.64 -10.72 -52.40
CA ASN A 89 -43.33 -9.78 -53.30
C ASN A 89 -44.29 -10.48 -54.28
N GLY A 90 -44.60 -11.77 -54.07
CA GLY A 90 -45.40 -12.61 -54.96
C GLY A 90 -44.58 -13.35 -56.03
N THR A 91 -43.26 -13.17 -56.06
CA THR A 91 -42.37 -13.84 -57.02
C THR A 91 -41.15 -14.49 -56.38
N THR A 92 -40.56 -13.88 -55.35
CA THR A 92 -39.42 -14.42 -54.61
C THR A 92 -39.48 -14.03 -53.14
N TRP A 93 -38.74 -14.74 -52.30
CA TRP A 93 -38.58 -14.45 -50.88
C TRP A 93 -37.40 -13.50 -50.61
N PHE A 94 -37.59 -12.58 -49.68
CA PHE A 94 -36.58 -11.67 -49.13
C PHE A 94 -36.44 -11.94 -47.63
N GLY A 95 -35.21 -12.16 -47.16
CA GLY A 95 -34.93 -12.46 -45.75
C GLY A 95 -34.67 -11.22 -44.91
N ILE A 96 -35.17 -11.24 -43.68
CA ILE A 96 -34.89 -10.30 -42.59
C ILE A 96 -34.29 -11.15 -41.46
N ALA A 97 -32.98 -11.03 -41.25
CA ALA A 97 -32.30 -11.75 -40.19
C ALA A 97 -32.74 -11.23 -38.82
N LEU A 98 -33.07 -12.13 -37.90
CA LEU A 98 -33.32 -11.78 -36.50
C LEU A 98 -32.02 -11.99 -35.72
N THR A 99 -31.49 -10.92 -35.16
CA THR A 99 -30.29 -10.94 -34.31
C THR A 99 -30.70 -10.85 -32.84
N GLN A 100 -29.88 -11.46 -31.97
CA GLN A 100 -29.87 -11.18 -30.55
C GLN A 100 -28.42 -11.08 -30.13
N ASP A 101 -27.99 -9.87 -29.80
CA ASP A 101 -26.64 -9.62 -29.34
C ASP A 101 -26.58 -9.78 -27.81
N PRO A 102 -25.44 -10.20 -27.24
CA PRO A 102 -25.31 -10.25 -25.79
C PRO A 102 -25.34 -8.82 -25.20
N PRO A 103 -25.57 -8.69 -23.88
CA PRO A 103 -25.41 -7.42 -23.19
C PRO A 103 -24.03 -6.79 -23.47
N ASN A 104 -23.95 -5.46 -23.50
CA ASN A 104 -22.67 -4.77 -23.60
C ASN A 104 -21.78 -5.05 -22.39
N ALA A 105 -20.46 -4.90 -22.57
CA ALA A 105 -19.48 -5.06 -21.50
C ALA A 105 -19.83 -4.24 -20.25
N ILE A 106 -19.69 -4.86 -19.08
CA ILE A 106 -19.93 -4.19 -17.80
C ILE A 106 -18.91 -3.05 -17.63
N SER A 107 -19.42 -1.88 -17.24
CA SER A 107 -18.67 -0.64 -16.99
C SER A 107 -18.95 -0.11 -15.58
N ASN A 108 -18.22 0.93 -15.17
CA ASN A 108 -18.26 1.53 -13.81
C ASN A 108 -17.84 0.58 -12.67
N VAL A 109 -17.06 -0.46 -12.99
CA VAL A 109 -16.47 -1.38 -12.02
C VAL A 109 -14.95 -1.33 -12.16
N GLN A 110 -14.23 -1.20 -11.05
CA GLN A 110 -12.78 -1.22 -11.03
C GLN A 110 -12.27 -2.67 -10.99
N SER A 111 -11.06 -2.90 -11.51
CA SER A 111 -10.41 -4.22 -11.41
C SER A 111 -10.08 -4.62 -9.97
N SER A 112 -10.00 -3.66 -9.04
CA SER A 112 -9.81 -3.93 -7.62
C SER A 112 -10.38 -2.84 -6.71
N TYR A 113 -10.75 -3.22 -5.49
CA TYR A 113 -11.17 -2.34 -4.40
C TYR A 113 -10.49 -2.74 -3.09
N SER A 114 -9.96 -1.74 -2.38
CA SER A 114 -9.49 -1.90 -1.00
C SER A 114 -10.56 -1.39 -0.03
N LEU A 115 -11.04 -2.27 0.83
CA LEU A 115 -12.10 -1.96 1.78
C LEU A 115 -11.56 -1.17 2.99
N SER A 116 -12.40 -0.30 3.54
CA SER A 116 -12.11 0.40 4.79
C SER A 116 -12.15 -0.57 5.97
N ILE A 117 -11.30 -0.35 6.97
CA ILE A 117 -11.21 -1.20 8.18
C ILE A 117 -12.20 -0.82 9.28
N ASP A 118 -12.95 0.27 9.09
CA ASP A 118 -13.89 0.84 10.08
C ASP A 118 -15.34 0.36 9.88
N GLY A 119 -15.55 -0.59 8.96
CA GLY A 119 -16.88 -1.10 8.61
C GLY A 119 -17.64 -0.23 7.61
N THR A 120 -17.04 0.85 7.09
CA THR A 120 -17.66 1.69 6.06
C THR A 120 -17.85 0.88 4.77
N ALA A 121 -19.09 0.84 4.28
CA ALA A 121 -19.44 0.07 3.09
C ALA A 121 -18.89 0.71 1.81
N THR A 122 -18.41 -0.13 0.90
CA THR A 122 -18.08 0.24 -0.49
C THR A 122 -19.30 -0.07 -1.38
N VAL A 123 -19.79 0.92 -2.12
CA VAL A 123 -20.95 0.77 -3.02
C VAL A 123 -20.46 0.81 -4.47
N ILE A 124 -20.72 -0.26 -5.22
CA ILE A 124 -20.39 -0.41 -6.64
C ILE A 124 -21.70 -0.35 -7.43
N THR A 125 -21.81 0.60 -8.37
CA THR A 125 -22.93 0.68 -9.31
C THR A 125 -22.44 0.30 -10.70
N ALA A 126 -22.66 -0.95 -11.08
CA ALA A 126 -22.27 -1.47 -12.38
C ALA A 126 -23.21 -0.95 -13.48
N ASN A 127 -22.74 -0.90 -14.72
CA ASN A 127 -23.55 -0.46 -15.85
C ASN A 127 -23.35 -1.35 -17.08
N SER A 128 -24.45 -1.73 -17.72
CA SER A 128 -24.51 -2.45 -18.99
C SER A 128 -25.81 -2.10 -19.69
N THR A 129 -25.85 -2.28 -21.01
CA THR A 129 -27.04 -2.08 -21.84
C THR A 129 -27.19 -3.23 -22.81
N ASP A 130 -28.42 -3.64 -23.07
CA ASP A 130 -28.77 -4.59 -24.11
C ASP A 130 -28.95 -3.85 -25.46
N PRO A 131 -28.31 -4.28 -26.56
CA PRO A 131 -28.45 -3.61 -27.86
C PRO A 131 -29.89 -3.58 -28.39
N GLU A 132 -30.67 -4.62 -28.13
CA GLU A 132 -32.07 -4.75 -28.51
C GLU A 132 -33.05 -4.11 -27.51
N GLY A 133 -32.57 -3.74 -26.32
CA GLY A 133 -33.31 -3.06 -25.26
C GLY A 133 -34.06 -3.99 -24.30
N PHE A 134 -33.70 -5.29 -24.27
CA PHE A 134 -34.21 -6.21 -23.26
C PHE A 134 -33.78 -5.82 -21.85
N SER A 135 -34.60 -6.20 -20.88
CA SER A 135 -34.30 -5.93 -19.46
C SER A 135 -33.16 -6.83 -18.99
N LEU A 136 -32.19 -6.23 -18.32
CA LEU A 136 -31.03 -6.95 -17.78
C LEU A 136 -31.29 -7.44 -16.36
N THR A 137 -30.88 -8.68 -16.10
CA THR A 137 -30.83 -9.28 -14.77
C THR A 137 -29.39 -9.30 -14.29
N TRP A 138 -29.17 -8.87 -13.05
CA TRP A 138 -27.84 -8.81 -12.44
C TRP A 138 -27.68 -9.89 -11.38
N SER A 139 -26.51 -10.50 -11.31
CA SER A 139 -26.12 -11.43 -10.26
C SER A 139 -24.63 -11.30 -9.96
N TYR A 140 -24.14 -12.03 -8.97
CA TYR A 140 -22.71 -12.10 -8.67
C TYR A 140 -22.30 -13.48 -8.17
N GLU A 141 -21.02 -13.77 -8.36
CA GLU A 141 -20.33 -14.90 -7.75
C GLU A 141 -19.11 -14.42 -6.98
N THR A 142 -18.72 -15.15 -5.95
CA THR A 142 -17.51 -14.85 -5.17
C THR A 142 -16.59 -16.07 -5.13
N SER A 143 -15.29 -15.84 -5.27
CA SER A 143 -14.28 -16.91 -5.12
C SER A 143 -13.10 -16.41 -4.28
N SER A 144 -12.63 -17.21 -3.32
CA SER A 144 -11.52 -16.84 -2.44
C SER A 144 -10.18 -16.98 -3.16
N ILE A 145 -9.26 -16.01 -2.98
CA ILE A 145 -7.86 -16.12 -3.43
C ILE A 145 -6.92 -16.53 -2.28
N SER A 146 -7.38 -16.50 -1.02
CA SER A 146 -6.59 -16.94 0.14
C SER A 146 -7.49 -17.44 1.28
N GLY A 147 -6.93 -18.26 2.18
CA GLY A 147 -7.62 -19.18 3.10
C GLY A 147 -8.51 -18.61 4.22
N ALA A 148 -9.11 -17.44 4.04
CA ALA A 148 -10.20 -16.93 4.87
C ALA A 148 -11.57 -17.26 4.25
N SER A 149 -12.60 -17.45 5.08
CA SER A 149 -13.98 -17.58 4.58
C SER A 149 -14.46 -16.20 4.12
N ILE A 150 -14.97 -16.11 2.89
CA ILE A 150 -15.48 -14.86 2.28
C ILE A 150 -16.43 -14.07 3.21
N PRO A 151 -17.44 -14.69 3.86
CA PRO A 151 -18.34 -13.96 4.77
C PRO A 151 -17.67 -13.40 6.03
N ASP A 152 -16.48 -13.89 6.39
CA ASP A 152 -15.73 -13.31 7.52
C ASP A 152 -15.08 -11.99 7.09
N VAL A 153 -14.60 -11.89 5.84
CA VAL A 153 -13.92 -10.70 5.29
C VAL A 153 -14.91 -9.56 5.07
N ALA A 154 -16.01 -9.82 4.37
CA ALA A 154 -17.03 -8.82 4.07
C ALA A 154 -18.39 -9.46 3.77
N THR A 155 -19.45 -8.70 3.96
CA THR A 155 -20.81 -9.05 3.51
C THR A 155 -21.16 -8.31 2.24
N ILE A 156 -21.88 -8.97 1.32
CA ILE A 156 -22.31 -8.39 0.05
C ILE A 156 -23.84 -8.42 -0.01
N SER A 157 -24.46 -7.26 -0.20
CA SER A 157 -25.87 -7.14 -0.54
C SER A 157 -26.04 -6.54 -1.92
N GLN A 158 -26.92 -7.13 -2.72
CA GLN A 158 -27.19 -6.69 -4.08
C GLN A 158 -28.62 -6.16 -4.20
N ASN A 159 -28.79 -5.03 -4.89
CA ASN A 159 -30.07 -4.55 -5.40
C ASN A 159 -29.88 -4.13 -6.87
N GLU A 160 -30.39 -4.95 -7.80
CA GLU A 160 -30.16 -4.78 -9.24
C GLU A 160 -28.65 -4.67 -9.58
N ASN A 161 -28.24 -3.58 -10.20
CA ASN A 161 -26.87 -3.28 -10.59
C ASN A 161 -26.03 -2.63 -9.47
N VAL A 162 -26.58 -2.50 -8.26
CA VAL A 162 -25.90 -1.91 -7.10
C VAL A 162 -25.47 -3.00 -6.13
N PHE A 163 -24.16 -3.11 -5.91
CA PHE A 163 -23.52 -4.04 -4.99
C PHE A 163 -22.94 -3.26 -3.81
N THR A 164 -23.38 -3.57 -2.60
CA THR A 164 -22.89 -2.95 -1.36
C THR A 164 -22.07 -3.95 -0.59
N ILE A 165 -20.79 -3.66 -0.42
CA ILE A 165 -19.80 -4.50 0.26
C ILE A 165 -19.52 -3.87 1.62
N THR A 166 -19.90 -4.54 2.71
CA THR A 166 -19.63 -4.06 4.08
C THR A 166 -18.50 -4.89 4.69
N PRO A 167 -17.31 -4.29 4.93
CA PRO A 167 -16.14 -5.01 5.46
C PRO A 167 -16.31 -5.39 6.93
N SER A 168 -15.55 -6.41 7.36
CA SER A 168 -15.32 -6.69 8.78
C SER A 168 -14.46 -5.60 9.43
N THR A 169 -14.59 -5.50 10.75
CA THR A 169 -13.74 -4.66 11.62
C THR A 169 -12.79 -5.50 12.48
N ASP A 170 -12.91 -6.83 12.42
CA ASP A 170 -12.03 -7.75 13.14
C ASP A 170 -10.77 -8.01 12.30
N SER A 171 -9.60 -7.73 12.87
CA SER A 171 -8.32 -7.93 12.19
C SER A 171 -8.02 -9.39 11.88
N ALA A 172 -8.66 -10.34 12.57
CA ALA A 172 -8.59 -11.76 12.25
C ALA A 172 -9.22 -12.10 10.88
N ASN A 173 -10.07 -11.21 10.35
CA ASN A 173 -10.79 -11.41 9.10
C ASN A 173 -10.14 -10.70 7.90
N ALA A 174 -8.86 -10.32 8.02
CA ALA A 174 -8.09 -9.85 6.87
C ALA A 174 -8.11 -10.90 5.74
N GLY A 175 -8.21 -10.47 4.49
CA GLY A 175 -8.25 -11.39 3.36
C GLY A 175 -8.56 -10.75 2.02
N GLU A 176 -8.51 -11.59 0.99
CA GLU A 176 -8.78 -11.22 -0.40
C GLU A 176 -9.70 -12.24 -1.08
N PHE A 177 -10.68 -11.74 -1.83
CA PHE A 177 -11.56 -12.54 -2.67
C PHE A 177 -11.86 -11.83 -3.99
N THR A 178 -12.29 -12.59 -4.99
CA THR A 178 -12.77 -12.06 -6.27
C THR A 178 -14.29 -11.96 -6.24
N LEU A 179 -14.81 -10.79 -6.58
CA LEU A 179 -16.21 -10.54 -6.90
C LEU A 179 -16.38 -10.56 -8.43
N THR A 180 -17.13 -11.52 -8.95
CA THR A 180 -17.51 -11.58 -10.37
C THR A 180 -18.94 -11.08 -10.52
N ILE A 181 -19.12 -9.89 -11.10
CA ILE A 181 -20.43 -9.33 -11.43
C ILE A 181 -20.86 -9.89 -12.78
N ILE A 182 -22.11 -10.35 -12.86
CA ILE A 182 -22.70 -10.96 -14.06
C ILE A 182 -23.97 -10.19 -14.43
N THR A 183 -24.14 -9.92 -15.72
CA THR A 183 -25.38 -9.38 -16.29
C THR A 183 -25.87 -10.30 -17.41
N SER A 184 -27.19 -10.51 -17.46
CA SER A 184 -27.86 -11.41 -18.40
C SER A 184 -29.08 -10.74 -19.01
N ASP A 185 -29.31 -10.92 -20.31
CA ASP A 185 -30.56 -10.58 -21.01
C ASP A 185 -31.59 -11.75 -20.99
N GLY A 186 -31.24 -12.87 -20.35
CA GLY A 186 -32.03 -14.12 -20.34
C GLY A 186 -31.65 -15.11 -21.45
N VAL A 187 -30.74 -14.74 -22.36
CA VAL A 187 -30.20 -15.59 -23.43
C VAL A 187 -28.68 -15.74 -23.30
N SER A 188 -27.98 -14.64 -23.08
CA SER A 188 -26.52 -14.51 -23.01
C SER A 188 -26.07 -13.74 -21.78
N ASP A 189 -24.88 -14.07 -21.29
CA ASP A 189 -24.29 -13.46 -20.11
C ASP A 189 -22.98 -12.74 -20.43
N VAL A 190 -22.73 -11.63 -19.73
CA VAL A 190 -21.42 -10.97 -19.68
C VAL A 190 -21.01 -10.78 -18.22
N SER A 191 -19.71 -10.94 -17.95
CA SER A 191 -19.17 -10.85 -16.59
C SER A 191 -17.95 -9.93 -16.50
N PHE A 192 -17.72 -9.40 -15.29
CA PHE A 192 -16.55 -8.60 -14.94
C PHE A 192 -16.05 -9.01 -13.54
N ALA A 193 -14.77 -9.37 -13.44
CA ALA A 193 -14.15 -9.76 -12.19
C ALA A 193 -13.40 -8.59 -11.54
N SER A 194 -13.59 -8.43 -10.23
CA SER A 194 -12.92 -7.43 -9.40
C SER A 194 -12.30 -8.07 -8.16
N THR A 195 -11.06 -7.73 -7.85
CA THR A 195 -10.38 -8.18 -6.63
C THR A 195 -10.75 -7.28 -5.46
N ILE A 196 -11.28 -7.86 -4.38
CA ILE A 196 -11.66 -7.15 -3.16
C ILE A 196 -10.70 -7.54 -2.04
N SER A 197 -10.06 -6.55 -1.43
CA SER A 197 -9.08 -6.76 -0.35
C SER A 197 -9.46 -6.01 0.93
N LEU A 198 -9.29 -6.68 2.07
CA LEU A 198 -9.37 -6.11 3.41
C LEU A 198 -8.07 -6.44 4.15
N ALA A 199 -7.30 -5.42 4.52
CA ALA A 199 -6.05 -5.57 5.24
C ALA A 199 -6.02 -4.64 6.45
N PHE A 200 -5.51 -5.14 7.58
CA PHE A 200 -5.35 -4.39 8.82
C PHE A 200 -3.88 -4.13 9.07
N ALA A 201 -3.57 -2.96 9.61
CA ALA A 201 -2.21 -2.67 10.06
C ALA A 201 -1.80 -3.64 11.17
N PRO A 202 -0.51 -4.03 11.23
CA PRO A 202 -0.01 -4.87 12.31
C PRO A 202 -0.13 -4.14 13.66
N ALA A 203 -0.17 -4.92 14.74
CA ALA A 203 -0.15 -4.35 16.08
C ALA A 203 1.12 -3.48 16.28
N ALA A 204 0.99 -2.45 17.13
CA ALA A 204 2.08 -1.50 17.37
C ALA A 204 3.36 -2.22 17.82
N SER A 205 4.49 -1.94 17.16
CA SER A 205 5.77 -2.59 17.48
C SER A 205 6.95 -1.80 16.88
N SER A 206 8.14 -2.41 16.90
CA SER A 206 9.38 -1.81 16.42
C SER A 206 10.40 -2.86 15.94
N VAL A 207 11.32 -2.40 15.09
CA VAL A 207 12.53 -3.12 14.72
C VAL A 207 13.75 -2.22 14.90
N ILE A 208 14.80 -2.76 15.51
CA ILE A 208 16.07 -2.07 15.75
C ILE A 208 17.19 -2.81 15.01
N PHE A 209 17.99 -2.05 14.25
CA PHE A 209 19.17 -2.53 13.53
C PHE A 209 20.42 -1.96 14.19
N THR A 210 21.28 -2.85 14.70
CA THR A 210 22.50 -2.50 15.41
C THR A 210 23.72 -3.26 14.92
N THR A 211 23.51 -4.36 14.18
CA THR A 211 24.58 -5.10 13.50
C THR A 211 25.04 -4.34 12.26
N GLU A 212 26.35 -4.13 12.14
CA GLU A 212 26.96 -3.52 10.95
C GLU A 212 26.58 -4.29 9.68
N GLY A 213 26.21 -3.55 8.63
CA GLY A 213 25.90 -4.14 7.34
C GLY A 213 24.76 -3.44 6.64
N THR A 214 24.39 -3.99 5.49
CA THR A 214 23.17 -3.61 4.80
C THR A 214 22.15 -4.72 5.00
N HIS A 215 20.99 -4.34 5.51
CA HIS A 215 19.85 -5.21 5.80
C HIS A 215 18.68 -4.82 4.90
N SER A 216 17.72 -5.74 4.78
CA SER A 216 16.44 -5.47 4.13
C SER A 216 15.32 -5.75 5.12
N TRP A 217 14.29 -4.92 5.08
CA TRP A 217 13.07 -5.09 5.86
C TRP A 217 11.87 -4.96 4.93
N VAL A 218 11.03 -5.99 4.93
CA VAL A 218 9.78 -5.99 4.16
C VAL A 218 8.72 -5.33 5.02
N VAL A 219 8.05 -4.32 4.47
CA VAL A 219 6.93 -3.64 5.12
C VAL A 219 5.82 -4.66 5.36
N PRO A 220 5.42 -4.91 6.63
CA PRO A 220 4.36 -5.87 6.94
C PRO A 220 3.04 -5.54 6.24
N ASP A 221 2.23 -6.57 6.04
CA ASP A 221 0.89 -6.44 5.45
C ASP A 221 0.04 -5.41 6.22
N GLY A 222 -0.70 -4.57 5.48
CA GLY A 222 -1.54 -3.52 6.05
C GLY A 222 -0.81 -2.33 6.69
N LEU A 223 0.52 -2.37 6.83
CA LEU A 223 1.28 -1.24 7.38
C LEU A 223 1.52 -0.16 6.31
N THR A 224 0.93 1.02 6.49
CA THR A 224 1.00 2.13 5.52
C THR A 224 1.83 3.32 6.00
N SER A 225 2.23 3.33 7.28
CA SER A 225 3.06 4.40 7.83
C SER A 225 4.00 3.93 8.92
N ILE A 226 5.21 4.50 8.95
CA ILE A 226 6.23 4.26 9.97
C ILE A 226 6.84 5.57 10.46
N SER A 227 7.49 5.51 11.62
CA SER A 227 8.38 6.55 12.13
C SER A 227 9.75 5.94 12.37
N ALA A 228 10.83 6.65 12.06
CA ALA A 228 12.17 6.08 12.13
C ALA A 228 13.25 7.08 12.57
N VAL A 229 14.37 6.53 13.06
CA VAL A 229 15.58 7.27 13.45
C VAL A 229 16.80 6.54 12.90
N ALA A 230 17.79 7.30 12.42
CA ALA A 230 19.09 6.79 11.99
C ALA A 230 20.23 7.61 12.63
N ILE A 231 21.25 6.91 13.12
CA ILE A 231 22.43 7.47 13.77
C ILE A 231 23.66 6.95 13.03
N GLY A 232 24.49 7.86 12.51
CA GLY A 232 25.77 7.51 11.90
C GLY A 232 26.81 7.09 12.95
N ALA A 233 27.82 6.35 12.53
CA ALA A 233 28.92 5.99 13.42
C ALA A 233 29.81 7.20 13.73
N GLY A 234 30.44 7.23 14.90
CA GLY A 234 31.42 8.26 15.24
C GLY A 234 32.77 7.98 14.58
N GLY A 235 33.52 9.04 14.28
CA GLY A 235 34.88 8.92 13.76
C GLY A 235 35.86 8.44 14.84
N SER A 236 36.93 7.78 14.42
CA SER A 236 37.97 7.31 15.34
C SER A 236 38.97 8.42 15.66
N GLY A 237 39.64 8.31 16.81
CA GLY A 237 40.67 9.26 17.22
C GLY A 237 41.99 9.04 16.47
N ALA A 238 42.79 10.09 16.35
CA ALA A 238 44.15 10.00 15.82
C ALA A 238 45.12 9.40 16.84
N SER A 239 46.28 8.99 16.34
CA SER A 239 47.43 8.65 17.17
C SER A 239 48.67 9.44 16.73
N ALA A 240 49.46 9.90 17.71
CA ALA A 240 50.64 10.72 17.44
C ALA A 240 51.82 10.31 18.32
N GLY A 241 52.98 10.14 17.68
CA GLY A 241 54.25 9.83 18.35
C GLY A 241 54.91 11.04 19.02
N ASP A 242 56.19 10.87 19.38
CA ASP A 242 56.91 11.78 20.26
C ASP A 242 56.81 13.26 19.84
N TYR A 243 56.50 14.10 20.84
CA TYR A 243 56.38 15.57 20.70
C TYR A 243 55.30 16.03 19.70
N ARG A 244 54.26 15.23 19.47
CA ARG A 244 53.12 15.58 18.61
C ARG A 244 51.79 15.43 19.37
N THR A 245 50.75 16.09 18.87
CA THR A 245 49.40 16.04 19.44
C THR A 245 48.47 15.24 18.54
N ALA A 246 47.59 14.45 19.16
CA ALA A 246 46.53 13.72 18.49
C ALA A 246 45.16 14.21 18.97
N THR A 247 44.26 14.45 18.04
CA THR A 247 42.89 14.89 18.34
C THR A 247 41.90 13.73 18.35
N GLY A 248 40.78 13.88 19.04
CA GLY A 248 39.69 12.92 19.00
C GLY A 248 38.88 13.00 17.70
N GLY A 249 38.21 11.91 17.36
CA GLY A 249 37.22 11.84 16.29
C GLY A 249 35.92 12.52 16.69
N SER A 250 35.17 12.97 15.69
CA SER A 250 33.87 13.65 15.88
C SER A 250 32.75 12.62 16.05
N GLY A 251 31.64 13.02 16.67
CA GLY A 251 30.45 12.18 16.78
C GLY A 251 29.71 12.03 15.45
N GLY A 252 28.89 10.98 15.35
CA GLY A 252 27.95 10.77 14.25
C GLY A 252 26.72 11.66 14.36
N GLY A 253 26.13 12.00 13.22
CA GLY A 253 24.86 12.71 13.10
C GLY A 253 23.66 11.80 13.32
N LEU A 254 22.55 12.40 13.76
CA LEU A 254 21.25 11.76 13.97
C LEU A 254 20.20 12.44 13.09
N ALA A 255 19.36 11.64 12.45
CA ALA A 255 18.15 12.11 11.77
C ALA A 255 16.96 11.24 12.17
N TRP A 256 15.77 11.85 12.27
CA TRP A 256 14.51 11.15 12.47
C TRP A 256 13.42 11.74 11.59
N MET A 257 12.42 10.93 11.26
CA MET A 257 11.25 11.32 10.48
C MET A 257 10.05 10.46 10.87
N ASP A 258 8.89 11.10 10.97
CA ASP A 258 7.62 10.46 11.31
C ASP A 258 6.64 10.50 10.14
N ASN A 259 5.62 9.64 10.25
CA ASN A 259 4.55 9.51 9.27
C ASN A 259 5.08 9.22 7.86
N ILE A 260 6.19 8.47 7.75
CA ILE A 260 6.76 8.03 6.49
C ILE A 260 5.77 7.09 5.84
N SER A 261 5.25 7.47 4.67
CA SER A 261 4.34 6.63 3.89
C SER A 261 5.08 5.42 3.34
N VAL A 262 4.57 4.22 3.59
CA VAL A 262 5.13 2.96 3.07
C VAL A 262 4.02 2.15 2.42
N THR A 263 4.39 1.29 1.47
CA THR A 263 3.44 0.34 0.88
C THR A 263 3.68 -1.03 1.51
N PRO A 264 2.63 -1.72 1.98
CA PRO A 264 2.74 -3.12 2.38
C PRO A 264 3.43 -3.96 1.30
N GLY A 265 4.35 -4.85 1.70
CA GLY A 265 5.13 -5.69 0.79
C GLY A 265 6.35 -5.02 0.16
N ASP A 266 6.49 -3.70 0.22
CA ASP A 266 7.71 -3.03 -0.25
C ASP A 266 8.91 -3.43 0.60
N THR A 267 10.09 -3.48 -0.02
CA THR A 267 11.35 -3.70 0.68
C THR A 267 12.07 -2.38 0.93
N LEU A 268 12.27 -2.05 2.20
CA LEU A 268 13.17 -0.98 2.63
C LEU A 268 14.58 -1.55 2.84
N TYR A 269 15.59 -0.76 2.46
CA TYR A 269 16.99 -1.10 2.72
C TYR A 269 17.53 -0.27 3.87
N ILE A 270 18.24 -0.92 4.78
CA ILE A 270 18.75 -0.32 6.00
C ILE A 270 20.26 -0.52 6.05
N LYS A 271 21.02 0.57 6.08
CA LYS A 271 22.46 0.50 6.35
C LYS A 271 22.71 0.88 7.80
N VAL A 272 23.50 0.05 8.47
CA VAL A 272 24.08 0.34 9.77
C VAL A 272 25.59 0.39 9.61
N ALA A 273 26.18 1.52 10.03
CA ALA A 273 27.63 1.66 10.11
C ALA A 273 28.19 0.94 11.35
N GLY A 274 29.30 0.23 11.18
CA GLY A 274 30.03 -0.38 12.28
C GLY A 274 30.76 0.63 13.15
N ASP A 275 31.42 0.12 14.18
CA ASP A 275 32.37 0.93 14.94
C ASP A 275 33.57 1.30 14.05
N THR A 276 34.18 2.43 14.36
CA THR A 276 35.30 2.93 13.54
C THR A 276 36.58 2.75 14.33
N ALA A 277 37.36 1.72 13.98
CA ALA A 277 38.59 1.40 14.69
C ALA A 277 39.58 2.59 14.68
N GLY A 278 40.25 2.81 15.80
CA GLY A 278 41.37 3.74 15.87
C GLY A 278 42.57 3.21 15.09
N GLU A 279 43.24 4.08 14.33
CA GLU A 279 44.45 3.68 13.62
C GLU A 279 45.65 3.62 14.55
N TRP A 280 46.56 2.68 14.28
CA TRP A 280 47.80 2.50 15.03
C TRP A 280 48.89 3.50 14.61
N GLY A 281 49.44 4.20 15.59
CA GLY A 281 50.66 4.99 15.46
C GLY A 281 51.78 4.35 16.26
N GLY A 282 52.98 4.35 15.68
CA GLY A 282 54.19 3.84 16.32
C GLY A 282 55.06 4.95 16.87
N ASN A 283 56.20 4.59 17.46
CA ASN A 283 57.14 5.53 18.11
C ASN A 283 57.55 6.74 17.23
N ASN A 284 57.49 6.62 15.89
CA ASN A 284 57.76 7.70 14.94
C ASN A 284 56.72 7.84 13.82
N SER A 285 55.61 7.11 13.90
CA SER A 285 54.54 7.15 12.89
C SER A 285 53.27 7.71 13.50
N ASN A 286 52.65 8.63 12.77
CA ASN A 286 51.38 9.21 13.14
C ASN A 286 50.32 8.65 12.21
N SER A 287 49.12 8.47 12.73
CA SER A 287 47.96 8.07 11.94
C SER A 287 46.80 9.00 12.23
N ASN A 288 46.12 9.39 11.16
CA ASN A 288 44.82 10.05 11.33
C ASN A 288 43.83 9.00 11.83
N GLY A 289 42.76 9.45 12.45
CA GLY A 289 41.59 8.61 12.61
C GLY A 289 40.94 8.31 11.26
N LEU A 290 39.91 7.48 11.33
CA LEU A 290 39.03 7.14 10.23
C LEU A 290 37.69 7.87 10.39
N THR A 291 37.07 8.20 9.27
CA THR A 291 35.70 8.72 9.23
C THR A 291 34.74 7.60 9.62
N GLY A 292 33.75 7.93 10.46
CA GLY A 292 32.63 7.06 10.74
C GLY A 292 31.80 6.77 9.50
N GLY A 293 31.18 5.59 9.46
CA GLY A 293 30.22 5.25 8.41
C GLY A 293 28.86 5.92 8.60
N ASP A 294 28.12 6.01 7.51
CA ASP A 294 26.73 6.48 7.50
C ASP A 294 25.75 5.35 7.82
N SER A 295 24.67 5.68 8.53
CA SER A 295 23.50 4.82 8.69
C SER A 295 22.27 5.46 8.04
N TRP A 296 21.44 4.68 7.36
CA TRP A 296 20.32 5.23 6.59
C TRP A 296 19.23 4.20 6.32
N ILE A 297 18.07 4.70 5.90
CA ILE A 297 16.95 3.93 5.34
C ILE A 297 16.68 4.46 3.92
N SER A 298 16.41 3.58 2.96
CA SER A 298 16.06 3.97 1.59
C SER A 298 14.97 3.09 0.95
N TYR A 299 14.37 3.64 -0.11
CA TYR A 299 13.59 2.86 -1.07
C TYR A 299 14.49 2.34 -2.22
N GLY A 300 14.15 1.18 -2.75
CA GLY A 300 14.55 0.73 -4.09
C GLY A 300 15.99 0.24 -4.29
N SER A 301 16.94 0.53 -3.39
CA SER A 301 18.32 0.02 -3.53
C SER A 301 19.10 -0.10 -2.23
N SER A 302 19.91 -1.14 -2.13
CA SER A 302 20.91 -1.38 -1.06
C SER A 302 22.19 -0.52 -1.20
N SER A 303 22.33 0.23 -2.31
CA SER A 303 23.48 1.10 -2.57
C SER A 303 23.13 2.58 -2.41
N LEU A 304 23.94 3.30 -1.62
CA LEU A 304 23.78 4.73 -1.35
C LEU A 304 23.77 5.60 -2.61
N SER A 305 24.50 5.21 -3.65
CA SER A 305 24.67 6.01 -4.88
C SER A 305 23.44 6.04 -5.79
N SER A 306 22.49 5.14 -5.56
CA SER A 306 21.37 4.88 -6.47
C SER A 306 20.04 4.76 -5.71
N ALA A 307 20.06 5.04 -4.41
CA ALA A 307 18.92 4.88 -3.51
C ALA A 307 18.29 6.24 -3.16
N THR A 308 16.96 6.28 -3.14
CA THR A 308 16.22 7.42 -2.59
C THR A 308 16.24 7.32 -1.06
N LYS A 309 16.97 8.21 -0.40
CA LYS A 309 17.11 8.21 1.06
C LYS A 309 15.84 8.69 1.73
N ILE A 310 15.38 7.94 2.72
CA ILE A 310 14.28 8.30 3.62
C ILE A 310 14.84 9.06 4.83
N ILE A 311 15.84 8.46 5.51
CA ILE A 311 16.53 9.05 6.66
C ILE A 311 18.02 8.75 6.52
N HIS A 312 18.87 9.72 6.91
CA HIS A 312 20.33 9.61 6.82
C HIS A 312 21.02 10.19 8.07
N GLY A 313 21.60 9.33 8.89
CA GLY A 313 22.53 9.69 9.96
C GLY A 313 23.96 9.65 9.44
N THR A 314 24.63 10.79 9.38
CA THR A 314 25.98 10.91 8.81
C THR A 314 27.07 10.44 9.76
N GLY A 315 28.12 9.85 9.21
CA GLY A 315 29.30 9.47 9.97
C GLY A 315 30.10 10.66 10.49
N GLY A 316 30.73 10.48 11.65
CA GLY A 316 31.59 11.49 12.27
C GLY A 316 32.97 11.59 11.60
N GLY A 317 33.53 12.80 11.55
CA GLY A 317 34.86 13.03 11.00
C GLY A 317 36.00 12.37 11.80
N PRO A 318 37.13 12.06 11.15
CA PRO A 318 38.30 11.48 11.79
C PRO A 318 39.00 12.46 12.74
N GLY A 319 39.67 11.92 13.76
CA GLY A 319 40.70 12.66 14.48
C GLY A 319 41.92 12.92 13.58
N MET A 320 42.64 14.00 13.84
CA MET A 320 43.85 14.40 13.13
C MET A 320 45.06 14.54 14.07
N TRP A 321 46.26 14.35 13.54
CA TRP A 321 47.52 14.61 14.25
C TRP A 321 48.20 15.90 13.75
N TYR A 322 49.00 16.55 14.62
CA TYR A 322 49.70 17.80 14.30
C TYR A 322 51.15 17.84 14.84
N ASN A 323 51.99 18.65 14.19
CA ASN A 323 53.36 18.93 14.65
C ASN A 323 53.38 20.11 15.65
N TYR A 324 54.30 20.05 16.62
CA TYR A 324 54.47 21.02 17.72
C TYR A 324 54.58 22.51 17.31
N ASN A 325 55.14 22.80 16.12
CA ASN A 325 55.33 24.17 15.61
C ASN A 325 54.25 24.63 14.61
N GLY A 326 53.20 23.84 14.40
CA GLY A 326 52.05 24.29 13.62
C GLY A 326 51.18 25.25 14.43
N THR A 327 50.66 26.30 13.80
CA THR A 327 49.51 27.05 14.32
C THR A 327 48.41 26.06 14.71
N HIS A 328 47.84 26.19 15.91
CA HIS A 328 46.69 25.39 16.36
C HIS A 328 45.61 25.38 15.29
N LEU A 329 45.55 24.29 14.53
CA LEU A 329 44.36 23.95 13.81
C LEU A 329 43.66 22.97 14.74
N ASN A 330 42.48 23.35 15.22
CA ASN A 330 41.50 22.33 15.58
C ASN A 330 41.56 21.28 14.47
N SER A 331 41.49 19.98 14.82
CA SER A 331 41.08 18.94 13.87
C SER A 331 40.07 19.60 12.95
N SER A 332 40.38 19.70 11.65
CA SER A 332 39.48 20.34 10.70
C SER A 332 38.25 19.47 10.69
N GLY A 333 37.33 19.79 11.61
CA GLY A 333 36.21 18.97 11.98
C GLY A 333 35.46 18.77 10.69
N SER A 334 35.36 17.53 10.26
CA SER A 334 34.30 17.23 9.31
C SER A 334 33.04 17.64 10.03
N ARG A 335 32.45 18.74 9.58
CA ARG A 335 31.09 19.09 9.95
C ARG A 335 30.29 17.85 9.56
N GLY A 336 29.75 17.13 10.53
CA GLY A 336 28.67 16.19 10.26
C GLY A 336 27.54 17.03 9.73
N VAL A 337 27.49 17.21 8.40
CA VAL A 337 26.41 17.94 7.74
C VAL A 337 25.24 16.97 7.74
N ALA A 338 24.27 17.20 8.60
CA ALA A 338 22.93 16.66 8.41
C ALA A 338 22.38 17.34 7.15
N LEU A 339 22.58 16.74 5.98
CA LEU A 339 21.82 17.13 4.82
C LEU A 339 20.39 16.66 5.12
N HIS A 340 19.51 17.64 5.31
CA HIS A 340 18.08 17.42 5.31
C HIS A 340 17.75 16.53 4.12
N GLY A 341 17.02 15.44 4.34
CA GLY A 341 16.52 14.61 3.25
C GLY A 341 15.65 15.46 2.34
N THR A 342 16.23 16.09 1.33
CA THR A 342 15.52 16.86 0.31
C THR A 342 15.49 16.07 -0.98
N GLU A 343 14.96 14.84 -0.95
CA GLU A 343 14.69 14.09 -2.19
C GLU A 343 13.31 13.42 -2.24
N HIS A 344 12.48 13.50 -1.17
CA HIS A 344 11.04 13.28 -1.32
C HIS A 344 10.26 14.41 -0.65
N ALA A 345 9.43 15.08 -1.45
CA ALA A 345 8.49 16.08 -0.99
C ALA A 345 7.64 15.46 0.12
N SER A 346 7.61 16.10 1.27
CA SER A 346 6.67 15.82 2.35
C SER A 346 5.27 15.65 1.77
N THR A 347 4.70 14.46 1.89
CA THR A 347 3.25 14.32 1.95
C THR A 347 2.76 15.14 3.14
N SER A 348 1.59 15.76 3.03
CA SER A 348 1.01 16.60 4.09
C SER A 348 1.00 15.84 5.43
N GLY A 349 1.70 16.34 6.45
CA GLY A 349 1.71 15.77 7.81
C GLY A 349 3.00 15.06 8.27
N THR A 350 4.04 14.95 7.44
CA THR A 350 5.35 14.41 7.87
C THR A 350 6.12 15.40 8.74
N THR A 351 6.62 14.96 9.90
CA THR A 351 7.55 15.72 10.75
C THR A 351 8.94 15.10 10.71
N SER A 352 9.98 15.93 10.76
CA SER A 352 11.37 15.44 10.77
C SER A 352 12.27 16.36 11.58
N GLY A 353 13.41 15.82 12.00
CA GLY A 353 14.40 16.54 12.78
C GLY A 353 15.69 15.76 12.96
N GLY A 354 16.57 16.27 13.82
CA GLY A 354 17.87 15.65 14.05
C GLY A 354 18.92 16.58 14.63
N GLY A 355 20.16 16.12 14.57
CA GLY A 355 21.30 16.75 15.21
C GLY A 355 22.64 16.39 14.57
N SER A 356 23.53 17.38 14.50
CA SER A 356 24.91 17.23 14.04
C SER A 356 25.75 16.58 15.14
N GLY A 357 26.68 15.70 14.77
CA GLY A 357 27.69 15.22 15.71
C GLY A 357 28.61 16.36 16.20
N GLY A 358 29.07 16.24 17.43
CA GLY A 358 30.00 17.16 18.08
C GLY A 358 31.44 16.96 17.62
N ILE A 359 32.22 18.01 17.72
CA ILE A 359 33.61 18.10 17.24
C ILE A 359 34.55 17.46 18.26
N GLY A 360 35.43 16.58 17.77
CA GLY A 360 36.51 16.00 18.55
C GLY A 360 37.58 17.01 18.97
N GLY A 361 38.16 16.79 20.14
CA GLY A 361 39.01 17.74 20.83
C GLY A 361 40.49 17.75 20.49
N ALA A 362 41.13 18.90 20.68
CA ALA A 362 42.54 19.17 20.40
C ALA A 362 43.23 19.92 21.55
N GLU A 363 44.44 19.52 21.94
CA GLU A 363 45.05 20.02 23.18
C GLU A 363 45.59 21.46 23.15
N TYR A 364 45.77 22.04 24.35
CA TYR A 364 46.36 23.36 24.61
C TYR A 364 47.90 23.31 24.58
N TYR A 365 48.54 24.37 24.08
CA TYR A 365 49.98 24.45 23.81
C TYR A 365 50.83 24.13 25.05
N GLY A 366 51.81 23.22 24.91
CA GLY A 366 52.82 22.93 25.93
C GLY A 366 52.66 21.61 26.71
N ALA A 367 51.57 20.85 26.51
CA ALA A 367 51.42 19.50 27.04
C ALA A 367 52.09 18.48 26.10
N GLN A 368 53.22 17.91 26.51
CA GLN A 368 53.89 16.87 25.73
C GLN A 368 53.14 15.53 25.88
N GLY A 369 52.73 14.93 24.76
CA GLY A 369 52.32 13.53 24.68
C GLY A 369 50.88 13.20 25.07
N SER A 370 49.96 14.18 25.12
CA SER A 370 48.57 13.94 25.52
C SER A 370 47.61 13.83 24.31
N GLY A 371 46.52 13.06 24.47
CA GLY A 371 45.51 12.82 23.44
C GLY A 371 44.20 13.57 23.71
N GLY A 372 43.62 14.17 22.67
CA GLY A 372 42.34 14.89 22.75
C GLY A 372 41.12 14.00 23.01
N SER A 373 40.03 14.55 23.56
CA SER A 373 38.78 13.79 23.77
C SER A 373 37.99 13.62 22.47
N GLY A 374 37.15 12.60 22.36
CA GLY A 374 36.19 12.49 21.25
C GLY A 374 35.09 13.56 21.30
N GLY A 375 34.35 13.74 20.20
CA GLY A 375 33.12 14.54 20.12
C GLY A 375 31.85 13.70 20.28
N GLY A 376 30.79 14.26 20.89
CA GLY A 376 29.55 13.52 21.20
C GLY A 376 28.61 13.35 20.00
N ALA A 377 27.73 12.34 19.99
CA ALA A 377 26.77 12.17 18.90
C ALA A 377 25.67 13.26 18.86
N GLY A 378 25.07 13.49 17.69
CA GLY A 378 24.00 14.47 17.48
C GLY A 378 22.69 14.09 18.19
N GLY A 379 22.02 15.07 18.80
CA GLY A 379 20.77 14.86 19.54
C GLY A 379 19.52 14.87 18.65
N TYR A 380 18.37 14.54 19.23
CA TYR A 380 17.08 14.60 18.54
C TYR A 380 16.66 16.03 18.15
N THR A 381 17.11 17.03 18.93
CA THR A 381 16.88 18.45 18.68
C THR A 381 18.14 19.25 19.04
N GLY A 382 19.21 19.16 18.25
CA GLY A 382 20.43 19.95 18.47
C GLY A 382 21.76 19.23 18.20
N GLN A 383 22.86 19.98 18.35
CA GLN A 383 24.23 19.50 18.14
C GLN A 383 24.72 18.61 19.30
N GLY A 384 25.63 17.69 18.97
CA GLY A 384 26.40 16.89 19.92
C GLY A 384 27.38 17.74 20.74
N GLY A 385 27.96 17.16 21.79
CA GLY A 385 28.90 17.87 22.67
C GLY A 385 30.27 18.09 22.02
N ASP A 386 30.73 19.35 22.01
CA ASP A 386 32.06 19.77 21.52
C ASP A 386 33.11 19.87 22.64
N TYR A 387 34.39 19.72 22.27
CA TYR A 387 35.53 19.80 23.19
C TYR A 387 35.85 21.19 23.79
N ASN A 388 35.45 22.30 23.16
CA ASN A 388 35.95 23.64 23.52
C ASN A 388 34.88 24.70 23.82
N SER A 389 33.66 24.29 24.19
CA SER A 389 32.63 25.28 24.56
C SER A 389 32.59 25.47 26.07
N PRO A 390 32.94 26.65 26.62
CA PRO A 390 32.70 26.99 28.03
C PRO A 390 31.20 27.07 28.38
N ASN A 391 30.32 26.93 27.38
CA ASN A 391 28.89 26.81 27.56
C ASN A 391 28.34 25.87 26.47
N PRO A 392 28.43 24.55 26.63
CA PRO A 392 27.81 23.64 25.69
C PRO A 392 26.31 23.86 25.83
N THR A 393 25.68 24.51 24.85
CA THR A 393 24.23 24.46 24.70
C THR A 393 23.88 23.06 24.22
N ALA A 394 24.06 22.07 25.10
CA ALA A 394 23.70 20.68 24.89
C ALA A 394 22.18 20.59 24.95
N ASN A 395 21.52 21.10 23.90
CA ASN A 395 20.16 20.71 23.63
C ASN A 395 20.23 19.26 23.15
N THR A 396 20.16 18.35 24.12
CA THR A 396 19.77 16.94 23.96
C THR A 396 20.81 15.99 23.36
N GLY A 397 22.04 16.47 23.14
CA GLY A 397 23.19 15.64 22.76
C GLY A 397 24.00 15.14 23.97
N ALA A 398 24.76 14.07 23.76
CA ALA A 398 25.66 13.53 24.77
C ALA A 398 26.92 14.40 24.91
N GLY A 399 27.28 14.71 26.16
CA GLY A 399 28.40 15.61 26.45
C GLY A 399 29.75 15.01 26.07
N ALA A 400 30.64 15.83 25.51
CA ALA A 400 32.07 15.56 25.56
C ALA A 400 32.60 15.97 26.94
N SER A 401 33.49 15.19 27.55
CA SER A 401 34.13 15.53 28.82
C SER A 401 35.57 15.93 28.64
N ILE A 402 35.93 16.97 29.38
CA ILE A 402 37.29 17.47 29.55
C ILE A 402 37.86 16.83 30.81
N THR A 403 38.90 16.02 30.68
CA THR A 403 39.71 15.60 31.82
C THR A 403 41.17 15.61 31.40
N TYR A 404 41.97 16.46 32.06
CA TYR A 404 43.42 16.48 31.92
C TYR A 404 44.03 15.45 32.87
N THR A 405 44.66 14.40 32.34
CA THR A 405 45.47 13.48 33.17
C THR A 405 46.93 13.69 32.82
N TRP A 406 47.62 14.52 33.62
CA TRP A 406 49.05 14.72 33.51
C TRP A 406 49.76 13.76 34.47
N ASN A 407 50.16 12.58 33.97
CA ASN A 407 51.06 11.72 34.72
C ASN A 407 52.47 11.95 34.16
N GLY A 408 53.31 12.64 34.95
CA GLY A 408 54.67 13.08 34.60
C GLY A 408 55.70 12.00 34.26
N SER A 409 55.27 10.82 33.82
CA SER A 409 56.12 9.77 33.23
C SER A 409 55.30 8.68 32.52
N GLY A 410 54.08 8.95 32.04
CA GLY A 410 53.23 7.89 31.48
C GLY A 410 52.16 8.37 30.49
N ASN A 411 51.91 7.52 29.50
CA ASN A 411 50.83 7.53 28.51
C ASN A 411 49.62 8.42 28.87
N SER A 412 49.27 9.36 27.99
CA SER A 412 48.09 10.22 28.16
C SER A 412 47.07 9.98 27.04
N GLY A 413 45.95 9.35 27.42
CA GLY A 413 44.80 9.15 26.54
C GLY A 413 43.67 10.12 26.88
N GLY A 414 43.00 10.64 25.84
CA GLY A 414 41.73 11.32 25.99
C GLY A 414 40.60 10.35 26.33
N TYR A 415 39.45 10.87 26.78
CA TYR A 415 38.24 10.08 26.99
C TYR A 415 37.35 10.12 25.73
N SER A 416 36.67 9.02 25.42
CA SER A 416 35.62 9.01 24.40
C SER A 416 34.42 9.84 24.85
N ALA A 417 33.70 10.44 23.90
CA ALA A 417 32.46 11.17 24.20
C ALA A 417 31.26 10.23 24.37
N GLY A 418 30.14 10.75 24.86
CA GLY A 418 28.90 9.98 24.97
C GLY A 418 28.20 9.77 23.62
N GLY A 419 27.45 8.67 23.50
CA GLY A 419 26.57 8.37 22.36
C GLY A 419 25.11 8.75 22.61
N VAL A 420 24.27 8.54 21.60
CA VAL A 420 22.81 8.80 21.67
C VAL A 420 22.00 7.50 21.58
N GLY A 421 20.77 7.55 22.09
CA GLY A 421 19.84 6.42 22.09
C GLY A 421 18.91 6.43 20.88
N VAL A 422 18.26 5.29 20.63
CA VAL A 422 17.23 5.13 19.57
C VAL A 422 15.79 5.09 20.11
N TYR A 423 15.60 5.11 21.44
CA TYR A 423 14.28 5.01 22.08
C TYR A 423 13.66 6.38 22.37
N GLY A 424 14.02 7.38 21.58
CA GLY A 424 13.58 8.75 21.74
C GLY A 424 14.54 9.62 22.58
N LYS A 425 14.13 10.88 22.76
CA LYS A 425 14.92 11.92 23.44
C LYS A 425 15.13 11.56 24.91
N GLY A 426 16.39 11.30 25.27
CA GLY A 426 16.82 11.23 26.67
C GLY A 426 16.90 12.61 27.33
N ARG A 427 17.24 12.67 28.63
CA ARG A 427 17.50 13.94 29.33
C ARG A 427 18.60 14.77 28.64
N THR A 428 18.60 16.08 28.76
CA THR A 428 19.75 16.88 28.34
C THR A 428 20.98 16.49 29.18
N GLY A 429 22.13 16.23 28.54
CA GLY A 429 23.38 15.97 29.27
C GLY A 429 23.78 17.20 30.08
N THR A 430 24.09 17.02 31.36
CA THR A 430 24.61 18.12 32.20
C THR A 430 26.09 18.34 31.92
N SER A 431 26.50 19.59 31.69
CA SER A 431 27.92 19.98 31.67
C SER A 431 28.53 19.72 33.05
N SER A 432 29.25 18.62 33.20
CA SER A 432 30.01 18.33 34.41
C SER A 432 31.47 18.13 34.05
N SER A 433 32.37 18.49 34.96
CA SER A 433 33.83 18.34 34.85
C SER A 433 34.31 16.87 34.93
N ARG A 434 33.42 15.93 34.61
CA ARG A 434 33.63 14.48 34.52
C ARG A 434 32.80 13.96 33.36
N ALA A 435 33.28 12.87 32.74
CA ALA A 435 32.68 12.12 31.62
C ALA A 435 31.19 12.44 31.46
N GLY A 436 30.83 13.23 30.44
CA GLY A 436 29.46 13.59 30.15
C GLY A 436 28.70 12.32 29.80
N SER A 437 27.95 11.78 30.76
CA SER A 437 26.95 10.79 30.48
C SER A 437 25.88 11.45 29.61
N GLY A 438 25.70 10.92 28.40
CA GLY A 438 24.54 11.25 27.58
C GLY A 438 23.24 11.07 28.36
N GLY A 439 22.21 11.81 27.94
CA GLY A 439 20.93 11.92 28.60
C GLY A 439 20.27 10.65 29.14
N ASN A 440 20.03 10.61 30.45
CA ASN A 440 19.28 9.56 31.14
C ASN A 440 17.81 9.49 30.65
N SER A 441 17.36 8.33 30.16
CA SER A 441 15.94 7.96 30.00
C SER A 441 15.53 7.14 31.22
N THR A 442 14.36 7.44 31.79
CA THR A 442 13.86 7.06 33.12
C THR A 442 13.49 5.57 33.31
N ASP A 443 14.18 4.62 32.66
CA ASP A 443 13.96 3.19 32.91
C ASP A 443 14.93 2.65 34.00
N PRO A 444 14.45 2.24 35.19
CA PRO A 444 15.30 1.78 36.29
C PRO A 444 15.97 0.42 36.08
N ASN A 445 15.67 -0.30 35.00
CA ASN A 445 16.24 -1.64 34.73
C ASN A 445 17.43 -1.65 33.77
N ALA A 446 17.93 -0.50 33.32
CA ALA A 446 19.02 -0.41 32.35
C ALA A 446 20.42 -0.58 32.97
N ALA A 447 20.77 -1.81 33.36
CA ALA A 447 22.15 -2.19 33.66
C ALA A 447 22.90 -2.55 32.36
N SER A 448 23.93 -1.74 32.02
CA SER A 448 25.11 -2.04 31.18
C SER A 448 25.14 -1.84 29.64
N ASN A 449 24.05 -1.54 28.93
CA ASN A 449 24.09 -1.47 27.44
C ASN A 449 23.45 -0.24 26.77
N ALA A 450 22.89 0.72 27.50
CA ALA A 450 22.39 1.96 26.90
C ALA A 450 23.56 2.92 26.59
N TRP A 451 23.42 3.76 25.54
CA TRP A 451 24.28 4.92 25.20
C TRP A 451 25.51 4.69 24.29
N ARG A 452 25.42 3.85 23.25
CA ARG A 452 26.56 3.45 22.40
C ARG A 452 26.72 4.17 21.06
N TYR A 453 25.65 4.69 20.47
CA TYR A 453 25.68 4.98 19.03
C TYR A 453 26.22 6.37 18.70
N GLY A 454 27.07 6.43 17.68
CA GLY A 454 27.62 7.65 17.12
C GLY A 454 28.67 8.37 17.98
N ALA A 455 29.21 7.75 19.03
CA ALA A 455 30.20 8.39 19.89
C ALA A 455 31.55 8.59 19.17
N GLY A 456 32.18 9.76 19.27
CA GLY A 456 33.53 9.99 18.74
C GLY A 456 34.62 9.32 19.58
N GLY A 457 35.65 8.79 18.92
CA GLY A 457 36.81 8.17 19.56
C GLY A 457 37.82 9.17 20.13
N SER A 458 38.51 8.84 21.20
CA SER A 458 39.57 9.68 21.79
C SER A 458 40.86 9.69 20.98
N GLY A 459 41.56 10.81 20.87
CA GLY A 459 42.95 10.84 20.41
C GLY A 459 43.90 10.23 21.44
N LYS A 460 45.07 9.78 20.99
CA LYS A 460 46.16 9.33 21.88
C LYS A 460 47.51 9.92 21.47
N GLY A 461 48.16 10.57 22.42
CA GLY A 461 49.57 10.93 22.32
C GLY A 461 50.42 9.92 23.08
N HIS A 462 51.59 9.58 22.55
CA HIS A 462 52.54 8.70 23.23
C HIS A 462 53.96 9.23 23.17
N THR A 463 54.70 9.01 24.26
CA THR A 463 56.13 9.37 24.38
C THR A 463 57.03 8.14 24.23
N TYR A 464 56.50 6.92 24.43
CA TYR A 464 57.19 5.64 24.21
C TYR A 464 56.13 4.52 24.09
N GLY A 465 55.97 3.93 22.90
CA GLY A 465 55.09 2.78 22.64
C GLY A 465 54.22 2.93 21.39
N ASN A 466 53.68 1.81 20.89
CA ASN A 466 52.70 1.81 19.80
C ASN A 466 51.31 1.85 20.41
N TRP A 467 50.47 2.81 20.02
CA TRP A 467 49.11 2.94 20.52
C TRP A 467 48.14 3.30 19.41
N ALA A 468 46.96 2.69 19.45
CA ALA A 468 45.85 3.07 18.57
C ALA A 468 45.04 4.20 19.19
N GLY A 469 44.53 5.09 18.34
CA GLY A 469 43.46 6.01 18.72
C GLY A 469 42.25 5.27 19.31
N GLY A 470 41.36 6.01 19.94
CA GLY A 470 40.10 5.49 20.44
C GLY A 470 39.17 5.14 19.28
N THR A 471 38.47 4.02 19.41
CA THR A 471 37.43 3.58 18.48
C THR A 471 36.21 4.49 18.59
N GLY A 472 35.66 4.92 17.44
CA GLY A 472 34.37 5.59 17.35
C GLY A 472 33.22 4.59 17.46
N GLY A 473 32.14 4.96 18.14
CA GLY A 473 30.97 4.11 18.36
C GLY A 473 30.19 3.85 17.07
N ALA A 474 29.60 2.66 16.97
CA ALA A 474 28.79 2.23 15.83
C ALA A 474 27.56 3.11 15.60
N GLY A 475 26.97 3.01 14.40
CA GLY A 475 25.67 3.58 14.10
C GLY A 475 24.51 2.69 14.57
N ALA A 476 23.28 3.17 14.37
CA ALA A 476 22.07 2.38 14.57
C ALA A 476 20.91 2.94 13.77
N VAL A 477 19.92 2.10 13.49
CA VAL A 477 18.65 2.49 12.88
C VAL A 477 17.52 1.85 13.67
N ARG A 478 16.41 2.56 13.87
CA ARG A 478 15.22 2.00 14.49
C ARG A 478 13.96 2.50 13.80
N ILE A 479 13.05 1.57 13.51
CA ILE A 479 11.75 1.81 12.90
C ILE A 479 10.68 1.45 13.94
N ILE A 480 9.67 2.30 14.08
CA ILE A 480 8.52 2.07 14.95
C ILE A 480 7.23 2.26 14.14
N TRP A 481 6.18 1.54 14.52
CA TRP A 481 4.85 1.68 13.96
C TRP A 481 3.76 1.46 15.00
N GLY A 482 2.55 1.89 14.65
CA GLY A 482 1.37 1.88 15.51
C GLY A 482 0.87 3.28 15.85
N ASP A 483 -0.40 3.39 16.19
CA ASP A 483 -1.09 4.67 16.38
C ASP A 483 -0.41 5.56 17.43
N GLY A 484 -0.18 6.83 17.05
CA GLY A 484 0.36 7.83 17.96
C GLY A 484 1.82 7.60 18.38
N ARG A 485 2.60 6.87 17.59
CA ARG A 485 4.04 6.63 17.84
C ARG A 485 4.90 7.46 16.90
N SER A 486 5.67 8.38 17.47
CA SER A 486 6.54 9.28 16.71
C SER A 486 7.77 9.71 17.50
N TYR A 487 8.86 9.90 16.78
CA TYR A 487 10.03 10.57 17.29
C TYR A 487 9.75 12.09 17.45
N PRO A 488 10.50 12.77 18.33
CA PRO A 488 11.53 12.23 19.19
C PRO A 488 11.03 11.65 20.51
N ASP A 489 9.79 11.87 20.94
CA ASP A 489 9.39 11.67 22.33
C ASP A 489 7.97 11.13 22.56
N THR A 490 7.21 10.81 21.51
CA THR A 490 5.84 10.31 21.64
C THR A 490 5.80 8.79 21.49
N ASN A 491 5.61 8.07 22.61
CA ASN A 491 5.45 6.61 22.64
C ASN A 491 6.58 5.84 21.94
N THR A 492 7.82 6.34 22.05
CA THR A 492 9.00 5.81 21.35
C THR A 492 9.61 4.56 22.00
N THR A 493 9.25 4.24 23.25
CA THR A 493 9.87 3.13 24.01
C THR A 493 9.17 1.79 23.75
N ASN A 494 9.82 0.69 24.15
CA ASN A 494 9.25 -0.65 24.02
C ASN A 494 8.01 -0.88 24.91
N ALA A 495 7.73 0.01 25.89
CA ALA A 495 6.53 -0.07 26.71
C ALA A 495 5.24 0.14 25.92
N HIS A 496 5.32 0.76 24.73
CA HIS A 496 4.19 0.99 23.85
C HIS A 496 4.08 -0.06 22.74
N ASN A 497 4.95 -1.07 22.75
CA ASN A 497 4.87 -2.18 21.82
C ASN A 497 3.80 -3.16 22.32
N VAL A 498 2.89 -3.55 21.43
CA VAL A 498 2.00 -4.70 21.63
C VAL A 498 2.77 -5.98 21.30
N ASP A 499 3.43 -6.02 20.15
CA ASP A 499 4.30 -7.13 19.75
C ASP A 499 5.78 -6.83 20.09
N PRO A 500 6.57 -7.82 20.52
CA PRO A 500 7.95 -7.61 20.96
C PRO A 500 8.82 -6.99 19.86
N GLU A 501 9.74 -6.11 20.27
CA GLU A 501 10.71 -5.52 19.34
C GLU A 501 11.62 -6.60 18.73
N THR A 502 11.80 -6.54 17.41
CA THR A 502 12.77 -7.37 16.71
C THR A 502 14.14 -6.67 16.69
N THR A 503 15.22 -7.38 17.02
CA THR A 503 16.60 -6.87 16.97
C THR A 503 17.38 -7.56 15.84
N VAL A 504 18.07 -6.75 15.04
CA VAL A 504 18.91 -7.19 13.90
C VAL A 504 20.37 -6.77 14.09
#